data_AF-A0A4D6HF11-F1
#
_entry.id   AF-A0A4D6HF11-F1
#
_cell.length_a   1.000
_cell.length_b   1.000
_cell.length_c   1.000
_cell.angle_alpha   90.00
_cell.angle_beta   90.00
_cell.angle_gamma   90.00
#
_symmetry.space_group_name_H-M   'P 1'
#
loop_
_entity.id
_entity.type
_entity.pdbx_description
1 polymer ?
#
loop_
_entity_poly.entity_id
_entity_poly.type
_entity_poly.pdbx_seq_one_letter_code
_entity_poly.pdbx_strand_id
1 'polypeptide(L)'
;MRRGVVLALVFALLVVGLLGYTVLWSVSTGSESEETGVTVATFEPRLSVNTLTLEEAADGTNGTTSCISTGPPPERWSLSGRIGLERNGSGPTSSQQFTWRLDVDDGAVQSDGTVDLDRYESERVTLLDIGDYTGDLEPGSTAPAELIITRDGELISSTNRSIEIVDSSGPLCPEE
;
A
#
# COMPACT_ATOMS: atom_id res chain seq x y z
N MET A 1 -36.94 53.98 -23.54
CA MET A 1 -36.66 53.16 -22.34
C MET A 1 -36.97 51.67 -22.60
N ARG A 2 -36.14 50.96 -23.37
CA ARG A 2 -36.28 49.49 -23.59
C ARG A 2 -34.96 48.82 -23.99
N ARG A 3 -33.81 49.32 -23.50
CA ARG A 3 -32.48 48.76 -23.83
C ARG A 3 -31.61 48.41 -22.62
N GLY A 4 -32.06 48.70 -21.39
CA GLY A 4 -31.27 48.47 -20.16
C GLY A 4 -31.53 47.14 -19.45
N VAL A 5 -32.58 46.38 -19.82
CA VAL A 5 -33.00 45.19 -19.05
C VAL A 5 -32.42 43.88 -19.61
N VAL A 6 -32.01 43.86 -20.88
CA VAL A 6 -31.54 42.62 -21.55
C VAL A 6 -30.09 42.26 -21.15
N LEU A 7 -29.28 43.23 -20.75
CA LEU A 7 -27.86 43.01 -20.41
C LEU A 7 -27.63 42.42 -19.00
N ALA A 8 -28.59 42.58 -18.08
CA ALA A 8 -28.44 42.05 -16.71
C ALA A 8 -28.72 40.53 -16.63
N LEU A 9 -29.54 39.99 -17.55
CA LEU A 9 -29.94 38.57 -17.52
C LEU A 9 -28.91 37.64 -18.17
N VAL A 10 -28.10 38.15 -19.11
CA VAL A 10 -27.03 37.37 -19.74
C VAL A 10 -25.82 37.23 -18.80
N PHE A 11 -25.55 38.21 -17.94
CA PHE A 11 -24.42 38.16 -17.01
C PHE A 11 -24.68 37.21 -15.82
N ALA A 12 -25.93 37.08 -15.37
CA ALA A 12 -26.30 36.19 -14.28
C ALA A 12 -26.24 34.69 -14.64
N LEU A 13 -26.35 34.34 -15.94
CA LEU A 13 -26.23 32.96 -16.41
C LEU A 13 -24.78 32.53 -16.66
N LEU A 14 -23.83 33.46 -16.73
CA LEU A 14 -22.41 33.18 -16.97
C LEU A 14 -21.61 32.91 -15.68
N VAL A 15 -22.14 33.29 -14.50
CA VAL A 15 -21.46 33.11 -13.21
C VAL A 15 -21.82 31.78 -12.53
N VAL A 16 -22.93 31.13 -12.89
CA VAL A 16 -23.34 29.84 -12.31
C VAL A 16 -22.74 28.63 -13.07
N GLY A 17 -22.17 28.85 -14.26
CA GLY A 17 -21.52 27.79 -15.07
C GLY A 17 -20.05 27.51 -14.75
N LEU A 18 -19.48 28.13 -13.70
CA LEU A 18 -18.04 28.11 -13.41
C LEU A 18 -17.65 27.36 -12.12
N LEU A 19 -18.57 26.54 -11.58
CA LEU A 19 -18.33 25.68 -10.42
C LEU A 19 -18.71 24.21 -10.70
N GLY A 20 -18.47 23.76 -11.94
CA GLY A 20 -18.42 22.34 -12.25
C GLY A 20 -16.97 21.90 -12.28
N TYR A 21 -16.47 21.42 -11.14
CA TYR A 21 -15.16 20.79 -11.00
C TYR A 21 -14.93 19.79 -12.14
N THR A 22 -14.06 20.15 -13.09
CA THR A 22 -13.45 19.16 -13.98
C THR A 22 -12.48 18.38 -13.11
N VAL A 23 -12.91 17.20 -12.64
CA VAL A 23 -11.96 16.17 -12.23
C VAL A 23 -11.25 15.78 -13.51
N LEU A 24 -10.09 16.41 -13.73
CA LEU A 24 -9.11 16.02 -14.73
C LEU A 24 -8.62 14.64 -14.32
N TRP A 25 -9.32 13.59 -14.74
CA TRP A 25 -8.70 12.30 -14.94
C TRP A 25 -7.73 12.50 -16.09
N SER A 26 -6.47 12.74 -15.76
CA SER A 26 -5.36 12.55 -16.67
C SER A 26 -5.36 11.08 -17.08
N VAL A 27 -6.08 10.77 -18.17
CA VAL A 27 -5.79 9.60 -18.98
C VAL A 27 -4.41 9.85 -19.55
N SER A 28 -3.40 9.30 -18.88
CA SER A 28 -2.09 9.11 -19.48
C SER A 28 -2.26 8.08 -20.61
N THR A 29 -2.47 8.56 -21.83
CA THR A 29 -2.09 7.81 -23.02
C THR A 29 -0.58 7.69 -23.00
N GLY A 30 -0.09 6.68 -22.29
CA GLY A 30 1.31 6.27 -22.30
C GLY A 30 1.64 5.77 -23.69
N SER A 31 2.49 6.53 -24.36
CA SER A 31 3.19 6.18 -25.59
C SER A 31 3.68 4.74 -25.54
N GLU A 32 3.51 4.00 -26.63
CA GLU A 32 4.13 2.68 -26.85
C GLU A 32 5.67 2.85 -26.91
N SER A 33 6.31 3.04 -25.75
CA SER A 33 7.74 2.87 -25.56
C SER A 33 7.99 1.39 -25.35
N GLU A 34 8.89 0.80 -26.16
CA GLU A 34 9.35 -0.59 -26.02
C GLU A 34 9.50 -0.98 -24.54
N GLU A 35 8.59 -1.84 -24.05
CA GLU A 35 8.42 -2.14 -22.63
C GLU A 35 9.71 -2.74 -22.05
N THR A 36 10.48 -1.91 -21.36
CA THR A 36 11.46 -2.33 -20.36
C THR A 36 10.72 -2.54 -19.03
N GLY A 37 9.65 -3.32 -19.06
CA GLY A 37 8.73 -3.45 -17.93
C GLY A 37 9.14 -4.55 -16.95
N VAL A 38 8.97 -4.27 -15.66
CA VAL A 38 8.75 -5.30 -14.64
C VAL A 38 7.27 -5.30 -14.32
N THR A 39 6.68 -6.49 -14.31
CA THR A 39 5.29 -6.72 -13.93
C THR A 39 5.22 -7.36 -12.56
N VAL A 40 4.20 -7.00 -11.79
CA VAL A 40 3.93 -7.63 -10.49
C VAL A 40 3.05 -8.86 -10.71
N ALA A 41 3.65 -10.05 -10.63
CA ALA A 41 2.97 -11.33 -10.81
C ALA A 41 2.24 -11.81 -9.55
N THR A 42 2.69 -11.39 -8.37
CA THR A 42 2.05 -11.72 -7.09
C THR A 42 2.16 -10.54 -6.15
N PHE A 43 1.08 -10.20 -5.46
CA PHE A 43 1.06 -9.14 -4.45
C PHE A 43 0.15 -9.55 -3.28
N GLU A 44 0.75 -10.15 -2.25
CA GLU A 44 0.06 -10.73 -1.11
C GLU A 44 0.64 -10.25 0.24
N PRO A 45 0.67 -8.93 0.51
CA PRO A 45 0.99 -8.42 1.83
C PRO A 45 -0.12 -8.77 2.83
N ARG A 46 0.29 -8.93 4.08
CA ARG A 46 -0.54 -9.18 5.25
C ARG A 46 -0.02 -8.32 6.38
N LEU A 47 -0.93 -7.62 7.03
CA LEU A 47 -0.61 -6.75 8.16
C LEU A 47 -1.38 -7.22 9.38
N SER A 48 -0.69 -7.27 10.51
CA SER A 48 -1.31 -7.53 11.80
C SER A 48 -0.82 -6.52 12.82
N VAL A 49 -1.65 -6.25 13.82
CA VAL A 49 -1.36 -5.32 14.91
C VAL A 49 -1.67 -5.98 16.24
N ASN A 50 -0.90 -5.61 17.25
CA ASN A 50 -1.17 -5.99 18.63
C ASN A 50 -1.26 -4.72 19.46
N THR A 51 -2.46 -4.41 19.90
CA THR A 51 -2.78 -3.19 20.65
C THR A 51 -2.72 -3.40 22.16
N LEU A 52 -2.45 -4.62 22.63
CA LEU A 52 -2.24 -4.86 24.05
C LEU A 52 -0.98 -4.12 24.50
N THR A 53 -1.03 -3.57 25.70
CA THR A 53 0.17 -3.20 26.44
C THR A 53 0.90 -4.44 26.94
N LEU A 54 2.17 -4.28 27.32
CA LEU A 54 2.93 -5.37 27.94
C LEU A 54 2.28 -5.86 29.25
N GLU A 55 1.64 -4.97 30.02
CA GLU A 55 0.95 -5.33 31.26
C GLU A 55 -0.30 -6.16 31.00
N GLU A 56 -1.16 -5.74 30.07
CA GLU A 56 -2.36 -6.49 29.67
C GLU A 56 -2.02 -7.85 29.05
N ALA A 57 -0.93 -7.91 28.27
CA ALA A 57 -0.43 -9.17 27.73
C ALA A 57 0.11 -10.12 28.80
N ALA A 58 0.59 -9.59 29.94
CA ALA A 58 1.14 -10.36 31.06
C ALA A 58 0.09 -10.77 32.10
N ASP A 59 -0.98 -10.00 32.27
CA ASP A 59 -2.00 -10.20 33.30
C ASP A 59 -2.84 -11.49 33.09
N GLY A 60 -2.77 -12.09 31.90
CA GLY A 60 -3.48 -13.31 31.53
C GLY A 60 -2.91 -14.64 32.05
N THR A 61 -1.90 -14.67 32.93
CA THR A 61 -1.26 -15.94 33.36
C THR A 61 -1.11 -16.11 34.87
N ASN A 62 -2.04 -16.82 35.49
CA ASN A 62 -1.82 -17.54 36.75
C ASN A 62 -1.03 -18.83 36.48
N GLY A 63 0.26 -18.74 36.17
CA GLY A 63 1.16 -19.89 36.02
C GLY A 63 2.05 -19.86 34.77
N THR A 64 3.09 -20.70 34.78
CA THR A 64 4.05 -20.86 33.68
C THR A 64 3.44 -21.64 32.50
N THR A 65 2.46 -21.07 31.81
CA THR A 65 1.98 -21.62 30.53
C THR A 65 2.75 -20.94 29.41
N SER A 66 3.63 -21.67 28.73
CA SER A 66 4.37 -21.17 27.57
C SER A 66 3.48 -21.29 26.32
N CYS A 67 2.72 -20.25 26.01
CA CYS A 67 2.02 -20.16 24.74
C CYS A 67 2.92 -19.55 23.66
N ILE A 68 2.91 -20.15 22.47
CA ILE A 68 3.61 -19.60 21.30
C ILE A 68 2.61 -18.69 20.57
N SER A 69 2.73 -17.38 20.76
CA SER A 69 2.02 -16.41 19.91
C SER A 69 2.72 -16.30 18.56
N THR A 70 1.93 -16.29 17.48
CA THR A 70 2.39 -16.08 16.11
C THR A 70 2.17 -14.64 15.63
N GLY A 71 1.61 -13.78 16.48
CA GLY A 71 1.37 -12.36 16.19
C GLY A 71 2.54 -11.45 16.59
N PRO A 72 2.46 -10.15 16.25
CA PRO A 72 3.45 -9.18 16.71
C PRO A 72 3.45 -9.09 18.24
N PRO A 73 4.60 -8.71 18.85
CA PRO A 73 4.67 -8.36 20.27
C PRO A 73 3.64 -7.28 20.64
N PRO A 74 3.29 -7.14 21.93
CA PRO A 74 2.46 -6.04 22.42
C PRO A 74 2.96 -4.67 21.91
N GLU A 75 2.03 -3.79 21.57
CA GLU A 75 2.28 -2.44 21.05
C GLU A 75 3.06 -2.40 19.73
N ARG A 76 2.97 -3.47 18.91
CA ARG A 76 3.66 -3.58 17.61
C ARG A 76 2.72 -3.94 16.48
N TRP A 77 3.09 -3.54 15.27
CA TRP A 77 2.56 -4.10 14.03
C TRP A 77 3.58 -5.03 13.39
N SER A 78 3.12 -6.01 12.60
CA SER A 78 4.00 -6.83 11.75
C SER A 78 3.47 -6.94 10.32
N LEU A 79 4.36 -6.74 9.37
CA LEU A 79 4.13 -6.95 7.95
C LEU A 79 4.72 -8.30 7.53
N SER A 80 3.93 -9.10 6.83
CA SER A 80 4.39 -10.34 6.23
C SER A 80 3.79 -10.53 4.84
N GLY A 81 4.35 -11.42 4.03
CA GLY A 81 3.75 -11.74 2.73
C GLY A 81 4.77 -11.92 1.63
N ARG A 82 4.30 -11.76 0.39
CA ARG A 82 5.12 -12.02 -0.80
C ARG A 82 4.81 -11.03 -1.91
N ILE A 83 5.87 -10.64 -2.61
CA ILE A 83 5.82 -9.93 -3.88
C ILE A 83 6.51 -10.80 -4.93
N GLY A 84 5.85 -11.03 -6.05
CA GLY A 84 6.42 -11.70 -7.22
C GLY A 84 6.67 -10.66 -8.30
N LEU A 85 7.91 -10.50 -8.73
CA LEU A 85 8.31 -9.58 -9.78
C LEU A 85 8.80 -10.37 -10.98
N GLU A 86 8.32 -10.02 -12.17
CA GLU A 86 8.68 -10.68 -13.42
C GLU A 86 9.13 -9.64 -14.44
N ARG A 87 10.28 -9.88 -15.07
CA ARG A 87 10.79 -9.00 -16.13
C ARG A 87 10.52 -9.62 -17.49
N ASN A 88 9.50 -9.11 -18.17
CA ASN A 88 9.11 -9.57 -19.50
C ASN A 88 9.85 -8.80 -20.62
N GLY A 89 9.92 -9.41 -21.81
CA GLY A 89 10.91 -9.06 -22.81
C GLY A 89 10.47 -8.06 -23.89
N SER A 90 11.11 -6.88 -23.86
CA SER A 90 11.52 -6.07 -25.04
C SER A 90 12.82 -5.28 -24.77
N GLY A 91 13.18 -5.07 -23.49
CA GLY A 91 14.36 -4.31 -23.04
C GLY A 91 15.72 -5.02 -23.03
N PRO A 92 16.82 -4.40 -22.53
CA PRO A 92 18.20 -4.94 -22.54
C PRO A 92 18.34 -6.38 -22.03
N THR A 93 19.31 -7.14 -22.56
CA THR A 93 19.58 -8.52 -22.10
C THR A 93 20.27 -8.58 -20.75
N SER A 94 20.99 -7.53 -20.37
CA SER A 94 21.69 -7.47 -19.09
C SER A 94 20.71 -7.38 -17.93
N SER A 95 21.15 -7.86 -16.76
CA SER A 95 20.49 -7.62 -15.48
C SER A 95 20.20 -6.13 -15.29
N GLN A 96 19.05 -5.84 -14.71
CA GLN A 96 18.62 -4.50 -14.35
C GLN A 96 18.19 -4.49 -12.89
N GLN A 97 18.59 -3.45 -12.17
CA GLN A 97 18.17 -3.22 -10.80
C GLN A 97 16.84 -2.48 -10.77
N PHE A 98 15.92 -2.97 -9.95
CA PHE A 98 14.64 -2.35 -9.67
C PHE A 98 14.54 -2.10 -8.17
N THR A 99 14.03 -0.94 -7.79
CA THR A 99 13.67 -0.63 -6.40
C THR A 99 12.18 -0.83 -6.24
N TRP A 100 11.77 -1.57 -5.22
CA TRP A 100 10.37 -1.73 -4.85
C TRP A 100 10.12 -1.01 -3.53
N ARG A 101 8.93 -0.41 -3.39
CA ARG A 101 8.44 0.21 -2.16
C ARG A 101 6.99 -0.17 -1.96
N LEU A 102 6.68 -0.70 -0.79
CA LEU A 102 5.33 -0.96 -0.31
C LEU A 102 4.96 0.12 0.70
N ASP A 103 3.89 0.84 0.43
CA ASP A 103 3.24 1.78 1.34
C ASP A 103 1.89 1.19 1.77
N VAL A 104 1.60 1.18 3.07
CA VAL A 104 0.27 0.82 3.61
C VAL A 104 -0.29 2.00 4.36
N ASP A 105 -1.57 2.30 4.09
CA ASP A 105 -2.36 3.35 4.73
C ASP A 105 -1.63 4.70 4.76
N ASP A 106 -1.37 5.25 3.56
CA ASP A 106 -0.68 6.53 3.35
C ASP A 106 0.70 6.64 4.07
N GLY A 107 1.39 5.51 4.27
CA GLY A 107 2.73 5.45 4.82
C GLY A 107 2.78 5.18 6.32
N ALA A 108 1.67 4.79 6.96
CA ALA A 108 1.68 4.25 8.32
C ALA A 108 2.64 3.05 8.46
N VAL A 109 2.77 2.25 7.39
CA VAL A 109 3.82 1.26 7.22
C VAL A 109 4.50 1.45 5.87
N GLN A 110 5.83 1.45 5.87
CA GLN A 110 6.64 1.49 4.66
C GLN A 110 7.68 0.38 4.70
N SER A 111 7.86 -0.32 3.58
CA SER A 111 8.91 -1.32 3.41
C SER A 111 9.44 -1.24 1.99
N ASP A 112 10.75 -1.29 1.81
CA ASP A 112 11.39 -1.14 0.51
C ASP A 112 12.61 -2.05 0.35
N GLY A 113 13.06 -2.18 -0.88
CA GLY A 113 14.27 -2.92 -1.19
C GLY A 113 14.58 -2.89 -2.69
N THR A 114 15.61 -3.65 -3.06
CA THR A 114 16.07 -3.75 -4.44
C THR A 114 16.09 -5.19 -4.92
N VAL A 115 15.85 -5.38 -6.21
CA VAL A 115 16.02 -6.66 -6.89
C VAL A 115 16.77 -6.46 -8.20
N ASP A 116 17.69 -7.35 -8.51
CA ASP A 116 18.33 -7.42 -9.82
C ASP A 116 17.64 -8.52 -10.63
N LEU A 117 17.12 -8.19 -11.82
CA LEU A 117 16.42 -9.13 -12.69
C LEU A 117 17.03 -9.15 -14.09
N ASP A 118 17.44 -10.33 -14.53
CA ASP A 118 17.74 -10.63 -15.92
C ASP A 118 16.47 -10.65 -16.80
N ARG A 119 16.65 -10.63 -18.11
CA ARG A 119 15.52 -10.69 -19.05
C ARG A 119 14.82 -12.06 -18.94
N TYR A 120 13.49 -12.05 -18.83
CA TYR A 120 12.66 -13.24 -18.63
C TYR A 120 12.88 -13.95 -17.29
N GLU A 121 13.47 -13.25 -16.32
CA GLU A 121 13.61 -13.73 -14.96
C GLU A 121 12.43 -13.31 -14.09
N SER A 122 12.20 -14.08 -13.03
CA SER A 122 11.24 -13.81 -11.98
C SER A 122 11.90 -13.94 -10.62
N GLU A 123 11.59 -13.04 -9.69
CA GLU A 123 12.06 -13.10 -8.31
C GLU A 123 10.90 -13.02 -7.33
N ARG A 124 11.07 -13.65 -6.16
CA ARG A 124 10.07 -13.65 -5.08
C ARG A 124 10.63 -12.94 -3.85
N VAL A 125 10.17 -11.73 -3.61
CA VAL A 125 10.49 -10.98 -2.40
C VAL A 125 9.59 -11.46 -1.26
N THR A 126 10.21 -11.84 -0.14
CA THR A 126 9.51 -12.11 1.11
C THR A 126 9.40 -10.83 1.91
N LEU A 127 8.19 -10.44 2.26
CA LEU A 127 7.94 -9.33 3.16
C LEU A 127 8.03 -9.85 4.60
N LEU A 128 8.85 -9.20 5.42
CA LEU A 128 8.95 -9.43 6.85
C LEU A 128 9.45 -8.15 7.51
N ASP A 129 8.57 -7.48 8.24
CA ASP A 129 8.92 -6.27 8.98
C ASP A 129 8.07 -6.11 10.24
N ILE A 130 8.55 -5.32 11.18
CA ILE A 130 7.92 -5.06 12.47
C ILE A 130 8.21 -3.63 12.92
N GLY A 131 7.20 -2.95 13.46
CA GLY A 131 7.35 -1.59 13.97
C GLY A 131 6.42 -1.28 15.13
N ASP A 132 6.59 -0.09 15.70
CA ASP A 132 5.76 0.41 16.80
C ASP A 132 4.34 0.73 16.32
N TYR A 133 3.34 0.29 17.09
CA TYR A 133 1.95 0.64 16.83
C TYR A 133 1.64 2.03 17.38
N THR A 134 1.25 2.96 16.50
CA THR A 134 0.97 4.36 16.84
C THR A 134 -0.52 4.69 16.98
N GLY A 135 -1.41 3.74 16.67
CA GLY A 135 -2.86 3.96 16.65
C GLY A 135 -3.43 4.26 15.25
N ASP A 136 -2.60 4.49 14.24
CA ASP A 136 -3.04 4.84 12.89
C ASP A 136 -3.68 3.64 12.15
N LEU A 137 -3.27 2.41 12.49
CA LEU A 137 -3.80 1.17 11.94
C LEU A 137 -4.97 0.64 12.79
N GLU A 138 -6.21 0.80 12.32
CA GLU A 138 -7.39 0.31 13.05
C GLU A 138 -7.51 -1.23 12.97
N PRO A 139 -7.44 -1.98 14.10
CA PRO A 139 -7.54 -3.44 14.08
C PRO A 139 -8.90 -3.92 13.56
N GLY A 140 -8.91 -4.96 12.73
CA GLY A 140 -10.11 -5.54 12.11
C GLY A 140 -10.67 -4.72 10.94
N SER A 141 -10.04 -3.60 10.60
CA SER A 141 -10.41 -2.79 9.43
C SER A 141 -9.66 -3.26 8.17
N THR A 142 -9.83 -2.52 7.08
CA THR A 142 -9.05 -2.72 5.85
C THR A 142 -8.32 -1.45 5.46
N ALA A 143 -7.04 -1.56 5.11
CA ALA A 143 -6.20 -0.46 4.65
C ALA A 143 -5.82 -0.61 3.16
N PRO A 144 -5.61 0.49 2.42
CA PRO A 144 -4.99 0.46 1.11
C PRO A 144 -3.49 0.11 1.25
N ALA A 145 -3.01 -0.78 0.39
CA ALA A 145 -1.61 -1.12 0.23
C ALA A 145 -1.20 -0.88 -1.23
N GLU A 146 -0.18 -0.06 -1.44
CA GLU A 146 0.37 0.26 -2.75
C GLU A 146 1.81 -0.25 -2.86
N LEU A 147 2.09 -1.03 -3.90
CA LEU A 147 3.42 -1.43 -4.28
C LEU A 147 3.87 -0.66 -5.51
N ILE A 148 4.99 0.04 -5.38
CA ILE A 148 5.57 0.90 -6.39
C ILE A 148 6.93 0.32 -6.80
N ILE A 149 7.14 0.12 -8.09
CA ILE A 149 8.39 -0.36 -8.67
C ILE A 149 9.01 0.76 -9.48
N THR A 150 10.26 1.09 -9.16
CA THR A 150 11.02 2.13 -9.83
C THR A 150 12.37 1.61 -10.35
N ARG A 151 12.93 2.31 -11.33
CA ARG A 151 14.30 2.12 -11.81
C ARG A 151 14.88 3.50 -12.08
N ASP A 152 16.07 3.79 -11.53
CA ASP A 152 16.71 5.10 -11.64
C ASP A 152 15.79 6.27 -11.22
N GLY A 153 14.89 6.01 -10.27
CA GLY A 153 13.88 6.97 -9.78
C GLY A 153 12.65 7.15 -10.68
N GLU A 154 12.58 6.48 -11.83
CA GLU A 154 11.42 6.48 -12.72
C GLU A 154 10.44 5.37 -12.33
N LEU A 155 9.14 5.70 -12.30
CA LEU A 155 8.06 4.73 -12.08
C LEU A 155 7.98 3.76 -13.26
N ILE A 156 8.20 2.48 -13.00
CA ILE A 156 8.08 1.40 -13.99
C ILE A 156 6.73 0.72 -13.90
N SER A 157 6.26 0.44 -12.69
CA SER A 157 5.00 -0.25 -12.43
C SER A 157 4.48 0.10 -11.06
N SER A 158 3.16 0.08 -10.89
CA SER A 158 2.51 0.15 -9.58
C SER A 158 1.32 -0.80 -9.56
N THR A 159 1.04 -1.37 -8.39
CA THR A 159 -0.18 -2.12 -8.13
C THR A 159 -0.68 -1.81 -6.74
N ASN A 160 -1.98 -1.82 -6.53
CA ASN A 160 -2.58 -1.62 -5.23
C ASN A 160 -3.62 -2.68 -4.93
N ARG A 161 -3.88 -2.87 -3.64
CA ARG A 161 -5.00 -3.65 -3.14
C ARG A 161 -5.39 -3.18 -1.76
N SER A 162 -6.60 -3.51 -1.35
CA SER A 162 -6.96 -3.43 0.06
C SER A 162 -6.53 -4.69 0.80
N ILE A 163 -6.02 -4.53 2.03
CA ILE A 163 -5.65 -5.61 2.94
C ILE A 163 -6.35 -5.45 4.28
N GLU A 164 -6.71 -6.58 4.89
CA GLU A 164 -7.23 -6.62 6.26
C GLU A 164 -6.10 -6.37 7.26
N ILE A 165 -6.38 -5.54 8.27
CA ILE A 165 -5.50 -5.34 9.43
C ILE A 165 -5.92 -6.35 10.48
N VAL A 166 -5.18 -7.45 10.59
CA VAL A 166 -5.53 -8.53 11.52
C VAL A 166 -5.26 -8.09 12.95
N ASP A 167 -6.31 -8.06 13.76
CA ASP A 167 -6.17 -7.88 15.21
C ASP A 167 -5.54 -9.13 15.83
N SER A 168 -4.34 -8.97 16.38
CA SER A 168 -3.60 -10.01 17.10
C SER A 168 -3.56 -9.75 18.61
N SER A 169 -4.41 -8.85 19.11
CA SER A 169 -4.51 -8.45 20.52
C SER A 169 -5.24 -9.49 21.39
N GLY A 170 -5.26 -10.75 20.97
CA GLY A 170 -5.86 -11.84 21.74
C GLY A 170 -4.99 -12.21 22.95
N PRO A 171 -5.59 -12.80 24.01
CA PRO A 171 -4.81 -13.33 25.11
C PRO A 171 -3.80 -14.34 24.56
N LEU A 172 -2.54 -14.26 25.03
CA LEU A 172 -1.48 -15.18 24.60
C LEU A 172 -1.88 -16.64 24.80
N CYS A 173 -2.79 -16.90 25.74
CA CYS A 173 -3.39 -18.19 26.02
C CYS A 173 -4.92 -18.02 26.10
N PRO A 174 -5.72 -18.55 25.17
CA PRO A 174 -7.17 -18.64 25.38
C PRO A 174 -7.44 -19.55 26.58
N GLU A 175 -8.38 -19.17 27.44
CA GLU A 175 -8.87 -20.05 28.52
C GLU A 175 -9.57 -21.27 27.88
N GLU A 176 -9.16 -22.49 28.26
CA GLU A 176 -9.77 -23.75 27.80
C GLU A 176 -11.19 -23.96 28.34
#